data_AF-A0A1A6FT27-F1
#
_entry.id   AF-A0A1A6FT27-F1
#
_cell.length_a   1.000
_cell.length_b   1.000
_cell.length_c   1.000
_cell.angle_alpha   90.00
_cell.angle_beta   90.00
_cell.angle_gamma   90.00
#
_symmetry.space_group_name_H-M   'P 1'
#
loop_
_entity.id
_entity.type
_entity.pdbx_description
1 polymer ?
#
loop_
_entity_poly.entity_id
_entity_poly.type
_entity_poly.pdbx_seq_one_letter_code
_entity_poly.pdbx_strand_id
1 'polypeptide(L)'
;ANLVVQENRHVLAMQDLQKAQAELDDKQAELDVVQAEYEQAMTEKQTLLEDAERCRHKMQTASTLISGLAGEKERWTEQSKEFAAQTKRLVGDVLLATAFLSYSGPFNQEFRDLLLNDWKKEMKAHKIPFGNDLNLNEMLIDAPTISEWNLQGLPNDDLSIQNGIIVTKASRYPLLIDPQTQGKIWIKNKESQNELQVKVGDKEVDVMDGFKLYITTKLPNPAYTPEISARTSIIDFTVTMKGLEDQLLGRVILMEKQELEKERTLLMEDVTANKRRMKELEDNLLYCLTSTQGSLVEDEGLIVVLSNTKKTAEEVTQKLEISVETEIQINSAREEYRPGESVATRGSILYFLITEMRLVNEMYQTSLRQFLGLFDLSLARSVKSPITSKRIANIIEHMTYEVFKYAARGLYEEHKFLFTLLLTLKIDIQRNRVKHEEFLTLIKGQ
;
A
#
# COMPACT_ATOMS: atom_id res chain seq x y z
N ALA A 1 63.34 -79.61 -75.22
CA ALA A 1 61.93 -79.49 -75.65
C ALA A 1 61.00 -79.02 -74.51
N ASN A 2 61.12 -79.53 -73.26
CA ASN A 2 60.25 -79.15 -72.14
C ASN A 2 60.53 -77.77 -71.50
N LEU A 3 61.76 -77.26 -71.55
CA LEU A 3 62.11 -75.97 -70.93
C LEU A 3 61.43 -74.78 -71.64
N VAL A 4 61.46 -74.77 -72.97
CA VAL A 4 60.89 -73.71 -73.82
C VAL A 4 59.36 -73.60 -73.66
N VAL A 5 58.68 -74.73 -73.45
CA VAL A 5 57.22 -74.75 -73.23
C VAL A 5 56.88 -74.20 -71.84
N GLN A 6 57.68 -74.51 -70.81
CA GLN A 6 57.49 -73.95 -69.47
C GLN A 6 57.85 -72.46 -69.41
N GLU A 7 58.90 -72.01 -70.11
CA GLU A 7 59.26 -70.59 -70.23
C GLU A 7 58.14 -69.79 -70.92
N ASN A 8 57.59 -70.27 -72.04
CA ASN A 8 56.46 -69.62 -72.70
C ASN A 8 55.21 -69.59 -71.82
N ARG A 9 54.94 -70.64 -71.04
CA ARG A 9 53.80 -70.69 -70.11
C ARG A 9 53.98 -69.76 -68.91
N HIS A 10 55.21 -69.59 -68.44
CA HIS A 10 55.57 -68.63 -67.39
C HIS A 10 55.49 -67.18 -67.90
N VAL A 11 55.89 -66.92 -69.15
CA VAL A 11 55.74 -65.60 -69.78
C VAL A 11 54.26 -65.24 -69.96
N LEU A 12 53.43 -66.19 -70.42
CA LEU A 12 51.97 -66.00 -70.50
C LEU A 12 51.35 -65.76 -69.13
N ALA A 13 51.71 -66.56 -68.11
CA ALA A 13 51.22 -66.35 -66.75
C ALA A 13 51.70 -65.02 -66.14
N MET A 14 52.92 -64.58 -66.44
CA MET A 14 53.40 -63.25 -66.04
C MET A 14 52.65 -62.13 -66.76
N GLN A 15 52.32 -62.29 -68.05
CA GLN A 15 51.49 -61.34 -68.79
C GLN A 15 50.05 -61.27 -68.26
N ASP A 16 49.45 -62.42 -67.94
CA ASP A 16 48.11 -62.49 -67.35
C ASP A 16 48.09 -61.90 -65.94
N LEU A 17 49.12 -62.16 -65.13
CA LEU A 17 49.28 -61.55 -63.82
C LEU A 17 49.47 -60.03 -63.92
N GLN A 18 50.24 -59.56 -64.90
CA GLN A 18 50.46 -58.14 -65.14
C GLN A 18 49.19 -57.44 -65.65
N LYS A 19 48.37 -58.12 -66.47
CA LYS A 19 47.03 -57.65 -66.86
C LYS A 19 46.07 -57.59 -65.69
N ALA A 20 46.01 -58.65 -64.88
CA ALA A 20 45.14 -58.70 -63.71
C ALA A 20 45.56 -57.67 -62.65
N GLN A 21 46.86 -57.44 -62.49
CA GLN A 21 47.38 -56.39 -61.61
C GLN A 21 47.02 -54.99 -62.14
N ALA A 22 47.14 -54.75 -63.44
CA ALA A 22 46.72 -53.49 -64.04
C ALA A 22 45.21 -53.25 -63.91
N GLU A 23 44.37 -54.27 -64.10
CA GLU A 23 42.92 -54.19 -63.86
C GLU A 23 42.60 -53.94 -62.38
N LEU A 24 43.34 -54.56 -61.47
CA LEU A 24 43.15 -54.39 -60.03
C LEU A 24 43.57 -52.99 -59.57
N ASP A 25 44.67 -52.47 -60.11
CA ASP A 25 45.14 -51.10 -59.85
C ASP A 25 44.15 -50.05 -60.44
N ASP A 26 43.61 -50.27 -61.64
CA ASP A 26 42.55 -49.43 -62.23
C ASP A 26 41.27 -49.46 -61.38
N LYS A 27 40.84 -50.64 -60.94
CA LYS A 27 39.65 -50.79 -60.09
C LYS A 27 39.87 -50.22 -58.70
N GLN A 28 41.08 -50.31 -58.16
CA GLN A 28 41.45 -49.68 -56.88
C GLN A 28 41.45 -48.16 -57.01
N ALA A 29 41.96 -47.60 -58.12
CA ALA A 29 41.91 -46.17 -58.38
C ALA A 29 40.46 -45.66 -58.53
N GLU A 30 39.57 -46.40 -59.22
CA GLU A 30 38.14 -46.09 -59.25
C GLU A 30 37.51 -46.16 -57.85
N LEU A 31 37.85 -47.18 -57.06
CA LEU A 31 37.32 -47.35 -55.70
C LEU A 31 37.76 -46.19 -54.80
N ASP A 32 39.02 -45.78 -54.86
CA ASP A 32 39.58 -44.70 -54.06
C ASP A 32 38.91 -43.34 -54.38
N VAL A 33 38.58 -43.09 -55.66
CA VAL A 33 37.81 -41.90 -56.07
C VAL A 33 36.40 -41.92 -55.48
N VAL A 34 35.70 -43.06 -55.58
CA VAL A 34 34.34 -43.21 -55.04
C VAL A 34 34.34 -43.15 -53.51
N GLN A 35 35.38 -43.70 -52.86
CA GLN A 35 35.57 -43.64 -51.41
C GLN A 35 35.77 -42.19 -50.94
N ALA A 36 36.58 -41.41 -51.66
CA ALA A 36 36.80 -39.99 -51.37
C ALA A 36 35.52 -39.15 -51.56
N GLU A 37 34.76 -39.39 -52.64
CA GLU A 37 33.46 -38.74 -52.87
C GLU A 37 32.45 -39.11 -51.78
N TYR A 38 32.43 -40.38 -51.34
CA TYR A 38 31.57 -40.84 -50.26
C TYR A 38 31.95 -40.19 -48.92
N GLU A 39 33.23 -40.11 -48.58
CA GLU A 39 33.70 -39.43 -47.37
C GLU A 39 33.36 -37.93 -47.42
N GLN A 40 33.55 -37.26 -48.55
CA GLN A 40 33.16 -35.86 -48.72
C GLN A 40 31.65 -35.65 -48.53
N ALA A 41 30.82 -36.47 -49.18
CA ALA A 41 29.37 -36.42 -49.06
C ALA A 41 28.88 -36.74 -47.63
N MET A 42 29.55 -37.67 -46.92
CA MET A 42 29.25 -37.98 -45.53
C MET A 42 29.63 -36.83 -44.60
N THR A 43 30.73 -36.14 -44.88
CA THR A 43 31.16 -34.96 -44.12
C THR A 43 30.18 -33.80 -44.32
N GLU A 44 29.79 -33.51 -45.58
CA GLU A 44 28.77 -32.51 -45.89
C GLU A 44 27.43 -32.85 -45.21
N LYS A 45 26.98 -34.11 -45.30
CA LYS A 45 25.77 -34.55 -44.60
C LYS A 45 25.85 -34.32 -43.09
N GLN A 46 26.99 -34.61 -42.46
CA GLN A 46 27.17 -34.40 -41.02
C GLN A 46 27.12 -32.90 -40.68
N THR A 47 27.79 -32.04 -41.45
CA THR A 47 27.74 -30.58 -41.25
C THR A 47 26.32 -30.02 -41.41
N LEU A 48 25.58 -30.49 -42.41
CA LEU A 48 24.18 -30.09 -42.63
C LEU A 48 23.26 -30.55 -41.49
N LEU A 49 23.49 -31.74 -40.94
CA LEU A 49 22.74 -32.22 -39.78
C LEU A 49 23.01 -31.37 -38.54
N GLU A 50 24.28 -31.07 -38.26
CA GLU A 50 24.68 -30.21 -37.15
C GLU A 50 24.11 -28.79 -37.28
N ASP A 51 24.12 -28.23 -38.49
CA ASP A 51 23.55 -26.91 -38.74
C ASP A 51 22.02 -26.89 -38.68
N ALA A 52 21.36 -27.97 -39.12
CA ALA A 52 19.92 -28.14 -38.94
C ALA A 52 19.55 -28.24 -37.46
N GLU A 53 20.32 -28.98 -36.66
CA GLU A 53 20.11 -29.09 -35.22
C GLU A 53 20.33 -27.76 -34.50
N ARG A 54 21.41 -27.04 -34.85
CA ARG A 54 21.71 -25.70 -34.35
C ARG A 54 20.57 -24.73 -34.68
N CYS A 55 20.07 -24.76 -35.91
CA CYS A 55 18.94 -23.94 -36.33
C CYS A 55 17.66 -24.28 -35.57
N ARG A 56 17.37 -25.57 -35.38
CA ARG A 56 16.19 -26.04 -34.63
C ARG A 56 16.25 -25.58 -33.17
N HIS A 57 17.41 -25.69 -32.54
CA HIS A 57 17.63 -25.21 -31.18
C HIS A 57 17.44 -23.69 -31.09
N LYS A 58 18.07 -22.92 -31.98
CA LYS A 58 17.86 -21.46 -32.07
C LYS A 58 16.38 -21.10 -32.25
N MET A 59 15.65 -21.83 -33.09
CA MET A 59 14.20 -21.62 -33.28
C MET A 59 13.39 -21.91 -32.02
N GLN A 60 13.67 -23.00 -31.30
CA GLN A 60 12.97 -23.33 -30.06
C GLN A 60 13.22 -22.29 -28.97
N THR A 61 14.47 -21.85 -28.83
CA THR A 61 14.86 -20.81 -27.88
C THR A 61 14.19 -19.48 -28.22
N ALA A 62 14.22 -19.07 -29.50
CA ALA A 62 13.54 -17.87 -29.96
C ALA A 62 12.01 -17.93 -29.73
N SER A 63 11.38 -19.07 -30.01
CA SER A 63 9.93 -19.26 -29.78
C SER A 63 9.57 -19.13 -28.30
N THR A 64 10.37 -19.72 -27.41
CA THR A 64 10.18 -19.62 -25.96
C THR A 64 10.34 -18.18 -25.48
N LEU A 65 11.37 -17.48 -25.97
CA LEU A 65 11.63 -16.08 -25.62
C LEU A 65 10.50 -15.16 -26.10
N ILE A 66 10.03 -15.33 -27.35
CA ILE A 66 8.93 -14.54 -27.91
C ILE A 66 7.64 -14.77 -27.12
N SER A 67 7.30 -16.02 -26.84
CA SER A 67 6.13 -16.35 -26.00
C SER A 67 6.28 -15.78 -24.58
N GLY A 68 7.50 -15.86 -24.03
CA GLY A 68 7.86 -15.29 -22.73
C GLY A 68 7.61 -13.79 -22.65
N LEU A 69 8.07 -13.04 -23.64
CA LEU A 69 7.99 -11.58 -23.74
C LEU A 69 6.65 -11.07 -24.30
N ALA A 70 5.85 -11.91 -24.95
CA ALA A 70 4.57 -11.50 -25.52
C ALA A 70 3.59 -11.00 -24.45
N GLY A 71 3.48 -11.71 -23.32
CA GLY A 71 2.65 -11.28 -22.19
C GLY A 71 3.13 -9.96 -21.57
N GLU A 72 4.45 -9.77 -21.50
CA GLU A 72 5.06 -8.54 -21.01
C GLU A 72 4.78 -7.36 -21.95
N LYS A 73 4.88 -7.60 -23.26
CA LYS A 73 4.52 -6.62 -24.29
C LYS A 73 3.05 -6.23 -24.18
N GLU A 74 2.13 -7.18 -24.00
CA GLU A 74 0.72 -6.89 -23.83
C GLU A 74 0.48 -6.05 -22.57
N ARG A 75 1.07 -6.45 -21.44
CA ARG A 75 1.00 -5.71 -20.17
C ARG A 75 1.54 -4.29 -20.30
N TRP A 76 2.73 -4.10 -20.87
CA TRP A 76 3.29 -2.76 -21.08
C TRP A 76 2.47 -1.95 -22.06
N THR A 77 1.86 -2.58 -23.06
CA THR A 77 0.95 -1.90 -23.99
C THR A 77 -0.31 -1.42 -23.26
N GLU A 78 -0.84 -2.23 -22.34
CA GLU A 78 -1.97 -1.86 -21.49
C GLU A 78 -1.60 -0.76 -20.49
N GLN A 79 -0.48 -0.91 -19.76
CA GLN A 79 0.06 0.12 -18.87
C GLN A 79 0.32 1.43 -19.62
N SER A 80 0.86 1.37 -20.84
CA SER A 80 1.10 2.55 -21.69
C SER A 80 -0.22 3.23 -22.08
N LYS A 81 -1.25 2.46 -22.45
CA LYS A 81 -2.60 3.00 -22.70
C LYS A 81 -3.19 3.63 -21.45
N GLU A 82 -3.02 2.99 -20.30
CA GLU A 82 -3.49 3.50 -19.01
C GLU A 82 -2.76 4.79 -18.63
N PHE A 83 -1.43 4.88 -18.79
CA PHE A 83 -0.68 6.12 -18.60
C PHE A 83 -1.10 7.22 -19.57
N ALA A 84 -1.39 6.88 -20.83
CA ALA A 84 -1.92 7.84 -21.80
C ALA A 84 -3.31 8.34 -21.39
N ALA A 85 -4.15 7.48 -20.81
CA ALA A 85 -5.45 7.87 -20.24
C ALA A 85 -5.26 8.74 -18.99
N GLN A 86 -4.37 8.35 -18.07
CA GLN A 86 -3.99 9.11 -16.87
C GLN A 86 -3.49 10.51 -17.23
N THR A 87 -2.64 10.64 -18.24
CA THR A 87 -2.13 11.94 -18.70
C THR A 87 -3.26 12.90 -19.09
N LYS A 88 -4.37 12.38 -19.65
CA LYS A 88 -5.54 13.21 -20.01
C LYS A 88 -6.38 13.64 -18.81
N ARG A 89 -6.42 12.84 -17.74
CA ARG A 89 -7.18 13.15 -16.49
C ARG A 89 -6.34 13.81 -15.39
N LEU A 90 -5.01 13.76 -15.51
CA LEU A 90 -4.08 14.24 -14.50
C LEU A 90 -4.31 15.70 -14.10
N VAL A 91 -4.64 16.56 -15.06
CA VAL A 91 -4.94 17.98 -14.79
C VAL A 91 -6.10 18.10 -13.80
N GLY A 92 -7.14 17.29 -13.97
CA GLY A 92 -8.27 17.29 -13.06
C GLY A 92 -7.94 16.67 -11.71
N ASP A 93 -7.20 15.56 -11.69
CA ASP A 93 -6.82 14.87 -10.46
C ASP A 93 -5.93 15.77 -9.58
N VAL A 94 -4.96 16.48 -10.19
CA VAL A 94 -4.11 17.46 -9.53
C VAL A 94 -4.91 18.67 -9.05
N LEU A 95 -5.92 19.12 -9.79
CA LEU A 95 -6.79 20.22 -9.37
C LEU A 95 -7.56 19.86 -8.10
N LEU A 96 -8.15 18.66 -8.04
CA LEU A 96 -8.85 18.16 -6.85
C LEU A 96 -7.92 18.07 -5.64
N ALA A 97 -6.72 17.53 -5.84
CA ALA A 97 -5.75 17.40 -4.76
C ALA A 97 -5.20 18.75 -4.28
N THR A 98 -4.98 19.69 -5.19
CA THR A 98 -4.56 21.05 -4.84
C THR A 98 -5.66 21.78 -4.09
N ALA A 99 -6.93 21.64 -4.51
CA ALA A 99 -8.07 22.19 -3.80
C ALA A 99 -8.19 21.61 -2.39
N PHE A 100 -8.03 20.29 -2.27
CA PHE A 100 -8.01 19.60 -0.97
C PHE A 100 -6.91 20.14 -0.05
N LEU A 101 -5.65 20.19 -0.51
CA LEU A 101 -4.52 20.71 0.27
C LEU A 101 -4.67 22.19 0.66
N SER A 102 -5.39 22.97 -0.16
CA SER A 102 -5.51 24.41 0.04
C SER A 102 -6.69 24.80 0.93
N TYR A 103 -7.82 24.09 0.83
CA TYR A 103 -9.09 24.53 1.39
C TYR A 103 -9.71 23.57 2.40
N SER A 104 -9.37 22.27 2.37
CA SER A 104 -10.05 21.28 3.22
C SER A 104 -9.61 21.28 4.69
N GLY A 105 -8.43 21.83 5.00
CA GLY A 105 -7.81 21.78 6.32
C GLY A 105 -8.71 22.17 7.50
N PRO A 106 -9.45 23.30 7.46
CA PRO A 106 -10.26 23.76 8.59
C PRO A 106 -11.54 22.95 8.83
N PHE A 107 -11.88 22.01 7.95
CA PHE A 107 -13.19 21.36 7.93
C PHE A 107 -13.13 19.90 8.38
N ASN A 108 -14.26 19.42 8.90
CA ASN A 108 -14.45 18.01 9.27
C ASN A 108 -14.67 17.13 8.03
N GLN A 109 -14.70 15.80 8.24
CA GLN A 109 -14.81 14.83 7.15
C GLN A 109 -16.05 15.04 6.27
N GLU A 110 -17.23 15.22 6.88
CA GLU A 110 -18.50 15.37 6.14
C GLU A 110 -18.48 16.59 5.21
N PHE A 111 -17.91 17.71 5.67
CA PHE A 111 -17.80 18.91 4.86
C PHE A 111 -16.70 18.78 3.80
N ARG A 112 -15.62 18.05 4.07
CA ARG A 112 -14.61 17.72 3.04
C ARG A 112 -15.21 16.89 1.91
N ASP A 113 -16.06 15.92 2.26
CA ASP A 113 -16.76 15.09 1.26
C ASP A 113 -17.74 15.94 0.44
N LEU A 114 -18.45 16.88 1.08
CA LEU A 114 -19.29 17.87 0.39
C LEU A 114 -18.47 18.71 -0.61
N LEU A 115 -17.37 19.33 -0.15
CA LEU A 115 -16.48 20.14 -0.99
C LEU A 115 -15.94 19.34 -2.17
N LEU A 116 -15.47 18.12 -1.92
CA LEU A 116 -14.95 17.25 -2.97
C LEU A 116 -16.01 16.92 -4.02
N ASN A 117 -17.24 16.62 -3.58
CA ASN A 117 -18.35 16.38 -4.48
C ASN A 117 -18.73 17.61 -5.29
N ASP A 118 -18.70 18.80 -4.69
CA ASP A 118 -18.99 20.04 -5.39
C ASP A 118 -17.89 20.40 -6.39
N TRP A 119 -16.61 20.23 -6.05
CA TRP A 119 -15.51 20.39 -7.01
C TRP A 119 -15.62 19.40 -8.17
N LYS A 120 -15.98 18.13 -7.90
CA LYS A 120 -16.24 17.14 -8.95
C LYS A 120 -17.41 17.56 -9.86
N LYS A 121 -18.48 18.16 -9.32
CA LYS A 121 -19.60 18.69 -10.13
C LYS A 121 -19.15 19.84 -11.02
N GLU A 122 -18.39 20.79 -10.49
CA GLU A 122 -17.85 21.92 -11.26
C GLU A 122 -16.93 21.44 -12.39
N MET A 123 -16.05 20.48 -12.11
CA MET A 123 -15.20 19.90 -13.13
C MET A 123 -15.99 19.22 -14.26
N LYS A 124 -17.08 18.52 -13.93
CA LYS A 124 -17.99 17.95 -14.93
C LYS A 124 -18.65 19.05 -15.76
N ALA A 125 -19.12 20.12 -15.13
CA ALA A 125 -19.73 21.26 -15.83
C ALA A 125 -18.76 21.94 -16.80
N HIS A 126 -17.50 22.07 -16.40
CA HIS A 126 -16.42 22.64 -17.21
C HIS A 126 -15.72 21.65 -18.14
N LYS A 127 -16.19 20.39 -18.21
CA LYS A 127 -15.63 19.33 -19.06
C LYS A 127 -14.13 19.06 -18.82
N ILE A 128 -13.68 19.21 -17.58
CA ILE A 128 -12.32 18.87 -17.17
C ILE A 128 -12.30 17.37 -16.87
N PRO A 129 -11.46 16.55 -17.55
CA PRO A 129 -11.37 15.12 -17.26
C PRO A 129 -10.72 14.87 -15.90
N PHE A 130 -11.23 13.89 -15.15
CA PHE A 130 -10.68 13.42 -13.86
C PHE A 130 -11.04 11.95 -13.63
N GLY A 131 -10.38 11.29 -12.68
CA GLY A 131 -10.67 9.91 -12.28
C GLY A 131 -11.97 9.78 -11.49
N ASN A 132 -12.84 8.84 -11.85
CA ASN A 132 -14.12 8.62 -11.15
C ASN A 132 -13.92 8.20 -9.68
N ASP A 133 -12.93 7.33 -9.43
CA ASP A 133 -12.62 6.76 -8.12
C ASP A 133 -11.26 7.25 -7.59
N LEU A 134 -10.99 8.55 -7.73
CA LEU A 134 -9.73 9.13 -7.25
C LEU A 134 -9.64 9.05 -5.72
N ASN A 135 -8.75 8.20 -5.21
CA ASN A 135 -8.35 8.20 -3.80
C ASN A 135 -7.25 9.24 -3.58
N LEU A 136 -7.62 10.39 -3.00
CA LEU A 136 -6.69 11.48 -2.72
C LEU A 136 -5.57 11.08 -1.75
N ASN A 137 -5.85 10.15 -0.82
CA ASN A 137 -4.87 9.69 0.14
C ASN A 137 -3.75 8.94 -0.58
N GLU A 138 -4.11 7.93 -1.39
CA GLU A 138 -3.14 7.14 -2.17
C GLU A 138 -2.37 7.96 -3.20
N MET A 139 -3.00 9.01 -3.75
CA MET A 139 -2.33 9.88 -4.73
C MET A 139 -1.27 10.78 -4.09
N LEU A 140 -1.53 11.29 -2.87
CA LEU A 140 -0.66 12.24 -2.19
C LEU A 140 0.39 11.57 -1.32
N ILE A 141 0.12 10.35 -0.87
CA ILE A 141 1.01 9.63 0.02
C ILE A 141 0.93 8.11 -0.10
N ASP A 142 2.06 7.46 0.11
CA ASP A 142 2.18 6.02 0.13
C ASP A 142 1.83 5.40 1.50
N ALA A 143 1.38 4.15 1.47
CA ALA A 143 1.00 3.39 2.66
C ALA A 143 2.12 3.25 3.73
N PRO A 144 3.40 3.04 3.36
CA PRO A 144 4.50 3.01 4.34
C PRO A 144 4.64 4.30 5.15
N THR A 145 4.52 5.46 4.49
CA THR A 145 4.59 6.73 5.19
C THR A 145 3.41 6.93 6.16
N ILE A 146 2.21 6.47 5.79
CA ILE A 146 1.05 6.45 6.72
C ILE A 146 1.34 5.55 7.93
N SER A 147 1.89 4.36 7.70
CA SER A 147 2.29 3.43 8.78
C SER A 147 3.33 4.05 9.71
N GLU A 148 4.30 4.79 9.16
CA GLU A 148 5.29 5.52 9.95
C GLU A 148 4.63 6.61 10.82
N TRP A 149 3.69 7.38 10.26
CA TRP A 149 2.95 8.38 11.04
C TRP A 149 2.14 7.77 12.19
N ASN A 150 1.55 6.60 11.97
CA ASN A 150 0.83 5.86 13.01
C ASN A 150 1.77 5.46 14.16
N LEU A 151 2.99 4.99 13.84
CA LEU A 151 4.03 4.71 14.84
C LEU A 151 4.47 5.97 15.59
N GLN A 152 4.46 7.12 14.91
CA GLN A 152 4.74 8.43 15.51
C GLN A 152 3.56 8.98 16.34
N GLY A 153 2.42 8.28 16.38
CA GLY A 153 1.27 8.62 17.21
C GLY A 153 0.19 9.44 16.52
N LEU A 154 0.21 9.56 15.18
CA LEU A 154 -0.96 10.00 14.44
C LEU A 154 -2.05 8.92 14.52
N PRO A 155 -3.32 9.29 14.77
CA PRO A 155 -4.40 8.34 14.65
C PRO A 155 -4.56 7.78 13.23
N ASN A 156 -5.06 6.54 13.15
CA ASN A 156 -5.25 5.81 11.88
C ASN A 156 -6.63 6.04 11.23
N ASP A 157 -7.39 7.04 11.68
CA ASP A 157 -8.66 7.43 11.07
C ASP A 157 -8.44 8.35 9.85
N ASP A 158 -9.38 8.32 8.90
CA ASP A 158 -9.25 9.06 7.62
C ASP A 158 -9.02 10.56 7.81
N LEU A 159 -9.71 11.18 8.78
CA LEU A 159 -9.58 12.61 9.06
C LEU A 159 -8.16 12.94 9.53
N SER A 160 -7.62 12.13 10.44
CA SER A 160 -6.26 12.29 10.95
C SER A 160 -5.19 12.05 9.89
N ILE A 161 -5.35 11.04 9.03
CA ILE A 161 -4.45 10.78 7.89
C ILE A 161 -4.47 11.97 6.93
N GLN A 162 -5.65 12.45 6.56
CA GLN A 162 -5.83 13.63 5.73
C GLN A 162 -5.19 14.88 6.34
N ASN A 163 -5.34 15.08 7.66
CA ASN A 163 -4.68 16.16 8.38
C ASN A 163 -3.16 16.03 8.29
N GLY A 164 -2.62 14.82 8.44
CA GLY A 164 -1.19 14.53 8.24
C GLY A 164 -0.71 14.86 6.82
N ILE A 165 -1.50 14.54 5.80
CA ILE A 165 -1.23 14.90 4.40
C ILE A 165 -1.14 16.41 4.25
N ILE A 166 -2.09 17.17 4.79
CA ILE A 166 -2.08 18.64 4.70
C ILE A 166 -0.86 19.21 5.45
N VAL A 167 -0.53 18.71 6.65
CA VAL A 167 0.65 19.14 7.42
C VAL A 167 1.97 18.93 6.65
N THR A 168 2.04 17.88 5.84
CA THR A 168 3.29 17.49 5.16
C THR A 168 3.40 17.98 3.73
N LYS A 169 2.29 18.08 3.00
CA LYS A 169 2.25 18.40 1.56
C LYS A 169 1.76 19.81 1.26
N ALA A 170 1.03 20.48 2.15
CA ALA A 170 0.61 21.85 1.90
C ALA A 170 1.82 22.80 1.87
N SER A 171 1.76 23.79 0.97
CA SER A 171 2.85 24.74 0.76
C SER A 171 3.01 25.76 1.89
N ARG A 172 1.92 26.08 2.59
CA ARG A 172 1.91 27.06 3.69
C ARG A 172 2.13 26.38 5.03
N TYR A 173 2.75 27.09 5.96
CA TYR A 173 3.03 26.57 7.31
C TYR A 173 1.73 26.11 8.01
N PRO A 174 1.74 24.91 8.62
CA PRO A 174 0.56 24.34 9.25
C PRO A 174 0.27 25.02 10.60
N LEU A 175 -1.00 25.39 10.78
CA LEU A 175 -1.58 25.87 12.01
C LEU A 175 -2.64 24.87 12.47
N LEU A 176 -2.32 24.12 13.52
CA LEU A 176 -3.17 23.07 14.06
C LEU A 176 -4.08 23.61 15.16
N ILE A 177 -5.39 23.46 14.97
CA ILE A 177 -6.39 23.58 16.02
C ILE A 177 -6.45 22.22 16.72
N ASP A 178 -5.75 22.08 17.84
CA ASP A 178 -5.50 20.79 18.50
C ASP A 178 -5.79 20.86 20.02
N PRO A 179 -7.07 20.91 20.41
CA PRO A 179 -7.47 20.98 21.82
C PRO A 179 -7.00 19.78 22.64
N GLN A 180 -7.00 18.59 22.03
CA GLN A 180 -6.61 17.33 22.65
C GLN A 180 -5.10 17.07 22.61
N THR A 181 -4.31 17.94 21.97
CA THR A 181 -2.85 17.86 21.83
C THR A 181 -2.31 16.64 21.07
N GLN A 182 -3.16 15.96 20.29
CA GLN A 182 -2.74 14.78 19.51
C GLN A 182 -1.77 15.17 18.38
N GLY A 183 -2.11 16.21 17.60
CA GLY A 183 -1.26 16.71 16.52
C GLY A 183 0.09 17.23 17.03
N LYS A 184 0.10 17.92 18.18
CA LYS A 184 1.34 18.35 18.84
C LYS A 184 2.23 17.16 19.22
N ILE A 185 1.67 16.11 19.79
CA ILE A 185 2.45 14.91 20.19
C ILE A 185 3.03 14.23 18.94
N TRP A 186 2.22 14.07 17.90
CA TRP A 186 2.66 13.48 16.63
C TRP A 186 3.81 14.28 16.00
N ILE A 187 3.68 15.61 15.84
CA ILE A 187 4.76 16.45 15.28
C ILE A 187 6.05 16.33 16.09
N LYS A 188 5.95 16.29 17.43
CA LYS A 188 7.12 16.12 18.29
C LYS A 188 7.83 14.78 18.09
N ASN A 189 7.08 13.70 17.86
CA ASN A 189 7.65 12.39 17.61
C ASN A 189 8.23 12.29 16.20
N LYS A 190 7.51 12.81 15.20
CA LYS A 190 7.94 12.86 13.80
C LYS A 190 9.26 13.62 13.63
N GLU A 191 9.37 14.79 14.25
CA GLU A 191 10.54 15.65 14.15
C GLU A 191 11.56 15.40 15.28
N SER A 192 11.46 14.27 15.99
CA SER A 192 12.33 13.95 17.13
C SER A 192 13.81 13.90 16.77
N GLN A 193 14.14 13.48 15.54
CA GLN A 193 15.51 13.46 15.02
C GLN A 193 16.04 14.84 14.64
N ASN A 194 15.15 15.82 14.43
CA ASN A 194 15.48 17.16 13.94
C ASN A 194 15.60 18.20 15.08
N GLU A 195 15.73 17.74 16.33
CA GLU A 195 15.91 18.58 17.54
C GLU A 195 15.03 19.85 17.54
N LEU A 196 13.70 19.69 17.65
CA LEU A 196 12.75 20.80 17.66
C LEU A 196 13.12 21.90 18.67
N GLN A 197 13.42 23.10 18.16
CA GLN A 197 13.63 24.28 18.98
C GLN A 197 12.31 25.02 19.20
N VAL A 198 11.97 25.28 20.46
CA VAL A 198 10.76 26.03 20.83
C VAL A 198 11.16 27.47 21.14
N LYS A 199 10.67 28.42 20.35
CA LYS A 199 10.80 29.85 20.63
C LYS A 199 9.45 30.44 21.06
N VAL A 200 9.44 31.11 22.21
CA VAL A 200 8.28 31.82 22.77
C VAL A 200 8.69 33.28 23.01
N GLY A 201 7.95 34.25 22.45
CA GLY A 201 8.16 35.70 22.67
C GLY A 201 8.49 36.52 21.42
N ASP A 202 8.82 37.82 21.60
CA ASP A 202 8.73 38.87 20.57
C ASP A 202 10.04 39.18 19.81
N LYS A 203 10.99 38.26 19.77
CA LYS A 203 12.25 38.47 19.04
C LYS A 203 12.13 37.94 17.61
N GLU A 204 12.26 38.82 16.63
CA GLU A 204 12.48 38.44 15.23
C GLU A 204 13.75 37.57 15.12
N VAL A 205 13.69 36.50 14.33
CA VAL A 205 14.84 35.64 13.99
C VAL A 205 14.83 35.45 12.49
N ASP A 206 16.01 35.52 11.90
CA ASP A 206 16.20 35.10 10.53
C ASP A 206 15.84 33.61 10.38
N VAL A 207 14.98 33.32 9.42
CA VAL A 207 14.54 31.97 9.10
C VAL A 207 15.68 31.28 8.33
N MET A 208 16.30 30.26 8.92
CA MET A 208 17.31 29.46 8.23
C MET A 208 16.69 28.71 7.04
N ASP A 209 17.47 28.51 5.98
CA ASP A 209 17.02 27.69 4.85
C ASP A 209 16.75 26.25 5.32
N GLY A 210 15.60 25.70 4.95
CA GLY A 210 15.09 24.43 5.51
C GLY A 210 14.30 24.54 6.82
N PHE A 211 14.08 25.74 7.38
CA PHE A 211 13.24 25.92 8.57
C PHE A 211 11.76 25.64 8.29
N LYS A 212 11.15 24.81 9.13
CA LYS A 212 9.72 24.52 9.12
C LYS A 212 9.06 24.94 10.43
N LEU A 213 8.09 25.85 10.34
CA LEU A 213 7.28 26.30 11.47
C LEU A 213 6.03 25.43 11.63
N TYR A 214 5.78 24.96 12.84
CA TYR A 214 4.53 24.31 13.24
C TYR A 214 3.84 25.15 14.30
N ILE A 215 2.61 25.58 14.04
CA ILE A 215 1.80 26.36 14.98
C ILE A 215 0.73 25.46 15.55
N THR A 216 0.53 25.46 16.87
CA THR A 216 -0.51 24.66 17.54
C THR A 216 -1.28 25.53 18.53
N THR A 217 -2.59 25.35 18.61
CA THR A 217 -3.43 25.98 19.62
C THR A 217 -4.28 24.95 20.33
N LYS A 218 -4.52 25.15 21.63
CA LYS A 218 -5.48 24.35 22.41
C LYS A 218 -6.90 24.92 22.38
N LEU A 219 -7.08 26.12 21.82
CA LEU A 219 -8.38 26.76 21.72
C LEU A 219 -9.18 26.05 20.62
N PRO A 220 -10.36 25.47 20.90
CA PRO A 220 -11.11 24.69 19.91
C PRO A 220 -11.76 25.52 18.81
N ASN A 221 -12.12 26.78 19.09
CA ASN A 221 -12.73 27.66 18.10
C ASN A 221 -12.05 29.05 18.09
N PRO A 222 -10.81 29.13 17.58
CA PRO A 222 -10.09 30.39 17.47
C PRO A 222 -10.62 31.23 16.29
N ALA A 223 -10.77 32.53 16.48
CA ALA A 223 -11.03 33.46 15.39
C ALA A 223 -9.71 33.95 14.79
N TYR A 224 -9.47 33.65 13.51
CA TYR A 224 -8.30 34.13 12.76
C TYR A 224 -8.71 35.20 11.74
N THR A 225 -7.82 36.17 11.52
CA THR A 225 -8.01 37.17 10.45
C THR A 225 -7.80 36.54 9.08
N PRO A 226 -8.37 37.11 8.01
CA PRO A 226 -8.14 36.63 6.64
C PRO A 226 -6.66 36.57 6.26
N GLU A 227 -5.84 37.46 6.82
CA GLU A 227 -4.39 37.47 6.62
C GLU A 227 -3.71 36.23 7.18
N ILE A 228 -4.06 35.81 8.40
CA ILE A 228 -3.52 34.57 8.99
C ILE A 228 -4.00 33.36 8.20
N SER A 229 -5.28 33.31 7.83
CA SER A 229 -5.87 32.23 7.03
C SER A 229 -5.27 32.14 5.61
N ALA A 230 -4.80 33.26 5.06
CA ALA A 230 -4.11 33.28 3.77
C ALA A 230 -2.66 32.77 3.89
N ARG A 231 -1.94 33.18 4.94
CA ARG A 231 -0.51 32.85 5.14
C ARG A 231 -0.25 31.47 5.72
N THR A 232 -1.23 30.87 6.39
CA THR A 232 -1.10 29.57 7.06
C THR A 232 -2.09 28.55 6.50
N SER A 233 -1.74 27.28 6.58
CA SER A 233 -2.68 26.18 6.37
C SER A 233 -3.34 25.89 7.71
N ILE A 234 -4.57 26.36 7.93
CA ILE A 234 -5.34 26.04 9.13
C ILE A 234 -5.86 24.62 9.01
N ILE A 235 -5.62 23.80 10.03
CA ILE A 235 -5.94 22.38 10.05
C ILE A 235 -6.65 22.06 11.35
N ASP A 236 -7.88 21.56 11.25
CA ASP A 236 -8.67 21.16 12.40
C ASP A 236 -8.30 19.74 12.85
N PHE A 237 -7.55 19.66 13.95
CA PHE A 237 -7.18 18.42 14.64
C PHE A 237 -8.14 18.11 15.81
N THR A 238 -9.28 18.79 15.89
CA THR A 238 -10.29 18.48 16.90
C THR A 238 -10.81 17.07 16.71
N VAL A 239 -10.70 16.28 17.76
CA VAL A 239 -11.18 14.90 17.77
C VAL A 239 -12.70 14.90 17.61
N THR A 240 -13.21 14.14 16.63
CA THR A 240 -14.64 13.95 16.39
C THR A 240 -15.16 12.68 17.06
N MET A 241 -16.48 12.56 17.26
CA MET A 241 -17.08 11.34 17.82
C MET A 241 -16.73 10.09 17.01
N LYS A 242 -16.86 10.17 15.68
CA LYS A 242 -16.53 9.07 14.76
C LYS A 242 -15.03 8.77 14.73
N GLY A 243 -14.18 9.80 14.66
CA GLY A 243 -12.72 9.62 14.68
C GLY A 243 -12.23 8.96 15.98
N LEU A 244 -12.75 9.38 17.13
CA LEU A 244 -12.43 8.71 18.39
C LEU A 244 -12.96 7.29 18.46
N GLU A 245 -14.15 7.03 17.92
CA GLU A 245 -14.71 5.69 17.83
C GLU A 245 -13.79 4.77 17.00
N ASP A 246 -13.34 5.19 15.82
CA ASP A 246 -12.41 4.40 15.00
C ASP A 246 -11.06 4.17 15.72
N GLN A 247 -10.54 5.18 16.43
CA GLN A 247 -9.34 5.05 17.28
C GLN A 247 -9.52 4.04 18.42
N LEU A 248 -10.66 4.09 19.12
CA LEU A 248 -10.96 3.16 20.21
C LEU A 248 -11.20 1.75 19.69
N LEU A 249 -11.81 1.60 18.52
CA LEU A 249 -12.00 0.30 17.86
C LEU A 249 -10.65 -0.34 17.55
N GLY A 250 -9.71 0.43 16.99
CA GLY A 250 -8.33 -0.04 16.76
C GLY A 250 -7.66 -0.54 18.04
N ARG A 251 -7.86 0.15 19.17
CA ARG A 251 -7.33 -0.28 20.48
C ARG A 251 -7.98 -1.56 21.01
N VAL A 252 -9.29 -1.70 20.86
CA VAL A 252 -10.02 -2.92 21.26
C VAL A 252 -9.52 -4.13 20.46
N ILE A 253 -9.35 -3.98 19.15
CA ILE A 253 -8.86 -5.04 18.26
C ILE A 253 -7.44 -5.43 18.62
N LEU A 254 -6.54 -4.44 18.80
CA LEU A 254 -5.15 -4.67 19.20
C LEU A 254 -5.06 -5.51 20.49
N MET A 255 -5.99 -5.30 21.42
CA MET A 255 -5.97 -5.95 22.72
C MET A 255 -6.69 -7.31 22.78
N GLU A 256 -7.84 -7.45 22.12
CA GLU A 256 -8.64 -8.68 22.15
C GLU A 256 -8.27 -9.67 21.03
N LYS A 257 -7.67 -9.18 19.93
CA LYS A 257 -7.30 -9.96 18.74
C LYS A 257 -5.89 -9.59 18.28
N GLN A 258 -4.93 -9.65 19.19
CA GLN A 258 -3.53 -9.32 18.92
C GLN A 258 -2.95 -10.08 17.71
N GLU A 259 -3.30 -11.36 17.55
CA GLU A 259 -2.85 -12.16 16.39
C GLU A 259 -3.38 -11.59 15.06
N LEU A 260 -4.63 -11.12 15.01
CA LEU A 260 -5.23 -10.54 13.81
C LEU A 260 -4.56 -9.19 13.45
N GLU A 261 -4.26 -8.34 14.44
CA GLU A 261 -3.59 -7.07 14.18
C GLU A 261 -2.12 -7.28 13.77
N LYS A 262 -1.47 -8.30 14.33
CA LYS A 262 -0.13 -8.73 13.91
C LYS A 262 -0.14 -9.24 12.47
N GLU A 263 -1.12 -10.08 12.12
CA GLU A 263 -1.31 -10.59 10.75
C GLU A 263 -1.57 -9.44 9.77
N ARG A 264 -2.42 -8.48 10.13
CA ARG A 264 -2.66 -7.26 9.33
C ARG A 264 -1.39 -6.46 9.10
N THR A 265 -0.60 -6.25 10.14
CA THR A 265 0.65 -5.47 10.06
C THR A 265 1.66 -6.18 9.16
N LEU A 266 1.85 -7.49 9.35
CA LEU A 266 2.72 -8.31 8.50
C LEU A 266 2.26 -8.34 7.04
N LEU A 267 0.95 -8.45 6.81
CA LEU A 267 0.37 -8.39 5.48
C LEU A 267 0.67 -7.06 4.79
N MET A 268 0.53 -5.94 5.50
CA MET A 268 0.76 -4.61 4.94
C MET A 268 2.25 -4.36 4.63
N GLU A 269 3.16 -4.88 5.46
CA GLU A 269 4.60 -4.91 5.20
C GLU A 269 4.93 -5.77 3.97
N ASP A 270 4.35 -6.98 3.87
CA ASP A 270 4.57 -7.89 2.74
C ASP A 270 4.02 -7.33 1.43
N VAL A 271 2.82 -6.76 1.44
CA VAL A 271 2.24 -6.07 0.27
C VAL A 271 3.14 -4.93 -0.19
N THR A 272 3.67 -4.13 0.74
CA THR A 272 4.60 -3.04 0.41
C THR A 272 5.88 -3.58 -0.22
N ALA A 273 6.50 -4.59 0.41
CA ALA A 273 7.73 -5.20 -0.06
C ALA A 273 7.54 -5.84 -1.44
N ASN A 274 6.43 -6.56 -1.65
CA ASN A 274 6.08 -7.19 -2.91
C ASN A 274 5.81 -6.15 -4.02
N LYS A 275 5.12 -5.05 -3.72
CA LYS A 275 4.93 -3.94 -4.68
C LYS A 275 6.28 -3.33 -5.10
N ARG A 276 7.20 -3.12 -4.15
CA ARG A 276 8.56 -2.63 -4.48
C ARG A 276 9.33 -3.65 -5.32
N ARG A 277 9.34 -4.92 -4.90
CA ARG A 277 10.03 -6.00 -5.61
C ARG A 277 9.52 -6.19 -7.03
N MET A 278 8.21 -6.04 -7.24
CA MET A 278 7.60 -6.10 -8.58
C MET A 278 8.20 -5.04 -9.51
N LYS A 279 8.29 -3.79 -9.02
CA LYS A 279 8.89 -2.70 -9.79
C LYS A 279 10.37 -2.94 -10.07
N GLU A 280 11.13 -3.43 -9.10
CA GLU A 280 12.54 -3.79 -9.30
C GLU A 280 12.73 -4.89 -10.34
N LEU A 281 11.85 -5.89 -10.37
CA LEU A 281 11.88 -6.96 -11.39
C LEU A 281 11.56 -6.41 -12.78
N GLU A 282 10.58 -5.51 -12.91
CA GLU A 282 10.26 -4.81 -14.15
C GLU A 282 11.44 -3.97 -14.66
N ASP A 283 12.05 -3.17 -13.78
CA ASP A 283 13.20 -2.33 -14.10
C ASP A 283 14.41 -3.19 -14.54
N ASN A 284 14.65 -4.30 -13.86
CA ASN A 284 15.71 -5.25 -14.23
C ASN A 284 15.45 -5.91 -15.59
N LEU A 285 14.20 -6.32 -15.87
CA LEU A 285 13.84 -6.91 -17.15
C LEU A 285 14.04 -5.92 -18.30
N LEU A 286 13.64 -4.65 -18.10
CA LEU A 286 13.86 -3.59 -19.06
C LEU A 286 15.35 -3.28 -19.26
N TYR A 287 16.13 -3.26 -18.18
CA TYR A 287 17.59 -3.07 -18.24
C TYR A 287 18.28 -4.19 -19.03
N CYS A 288 17.89 -5.44 -18.78
CA CYS A 288 18.39 -6.59 -19.52
C CYS A 288 18.12 -6.48 -21.03
N LEU A 289 16.91 -6.09 -21.43
CA LEU A 289 16.52 -5.95 -22.84
C LEU A 289 17.19 -4.75 -23.54
N THR A 290 17.49 -3.68 -22.80
CA THR A 290 18.11 -2.46 -23.36
C THR A 290 19.64 -2.55 -23.43
N SER A 291 20.26 -3.33 -22.55
CA SER A 291 21.71 -3.51 -22.50
C SER A 291 22.26 -4.47 -23.55
N THR A 292 21.41 -5.31 -24.15
CA THR A 292 21.85 -6.27 -25.17
C THR A 292 22.02 -5.58 -26.53
N GLN A 293 23.25 -5.44 -26.99
CA GLN A 293 23.56 -5.08 -28.38
C GLN A 293 23.88 -6.36 -29.16
N GLY A 294 22.88 -6.93 -29.85
CA GLY A 294 23.06 -8.15 -30.65
C GLY A 294 21.87 -9.09 -30.66
N SER A 295 22.07 -10.34 -31.06
CA SER A 295 21.04 -11.38 -31.09
C SER A 295 20.76 -11.91 -29.68
N LEU A 296 19.57 -11.62 -29.13
CA LEU A 296 19.11 -12.15 -27.84
C LEU A 296 19.07 -13.68 -27.76
N VAL A 297 18.98 -14.36 -28.91
CA VAL A 297 18.90 -15.82 -28.99
C VAL A 297 20.27 -16.48 -28.75
N GLU A 298 21.35 -15.70 -28.87
CA GLU A 298 22.72 -16.19 -28.73
C GLU A 298 23.31 -15.99 -27.33
N ASP A 299 22.64 -15.20 -26.49
CA ASP A 299 23.01 -14.99 -25.09
C ASP A 299 22.18 -15.90 -24.17
N GLU A 300 22.61 -17.16 -24.03
CA GLU A 300 21.93 -18.15 -23.18
C GLU A 300 21.84 -17.69 -21.71
N GLY A 301 22.80 -16.90 -21.22
CA GLY A 301 22.81 -16.37 -19.86
C GLY A 301 21.67 -15.38 -19.63
N LEU A 302 21.47 -14.46 -20.57
CA LEU A 302 20.38 -13.48 -20.51
C LEU A 302 19.01 -14.15 -20.56
N ILE A 303 18.85 -15.21 -21.35
CA ILE A 303 17.59 -15.97 -21.46
C ILE A 303 17.20 -16.59 -20.11
N VAL A 304 18.17 -17.16 -19.41
CA VAL A 304 17.96 -17.72 -18.06
C VAL A 304 17.55 -16.62 -17.09
N VAL A 305 18.21 -15.46 -17.12
CA VAL A 305 17.87 -14.30 -16.27
C VAL A 305 16.46 -13.79 -16.56
N LEU A 306 16.08 -13.63 -17.84
CA LEU A 306 14.75 -13.19 -18.25
C LEU A 306 13.66 -14.18 -17.81
N SER A 307 13.90 -15.48 -17.99
CA SER A 307 12.98 -16.54 -17.57
C SER A 307 12.77 -16.55 -16.05
N ASN A 308 13.85 -16.45 -15.27
CA ASN A 308 13.78 -16.39 -13.81
C ASN A 308 13.08 -15.12 -13.30
N THR A 309 13.37 -13.98 -13.92
CA THR A 309 12.76 -12.68 -13.57
C THR A 309 11.25 -12.72 -13.82
N LYS A 310 10.83 -13.24 -14.98
CA LYS A 310 9.41 -13.44 -15.31
C LYS A 310 8.71 -14.36 -14.31
N LYS A 311 9.29 -15.53 -14.04
CA LYS A 311 8.71 -16.48 -13.09
C LYS A 311 8.53 -15.86 -11.70
N THR A 312 9.54 -15.11 -11.24
CA THR A 312 9.46 -14.42 -9.94
C THR A 312 8.39 -13.31 -9.95
N ALA A 313 8.22 -12.58 -11.06
CA ALA A 313 7.19 -11.55 -11.19
C ALA A 313 5.77 -12.14 -11.15
N GLU A 314 5.55 -13.30 -11.80
CA GLU A 314 4.28 -14.04 -11.73
C GLU A 314 3.98 -14.50 -10.29
N GLU A 315 4.99 -15.04 -9.58
CA GLU A 315 4.86 -15.43 -8.18
C GLU A 315 4.51 -14.24 -7.26
N VAL A 316 5.14 -13.08 -7.47
CA VAL A 316 4.85 -11.84 -6.71
C VAL A 316 3.45 -11.33 -7.02
N THR A 317 3.01 -11.38 -8.28
CA THR A 317 1.67 -10.95 -8.70
C THR A 317 0.59 -11.80 -8.03
N GLN A 318 0.76 -13.12 -8.03
CA GLN A 318 -0.18 -14.03 -7.37
C GLN A 318 -0.24 -13.79 -5.85
N LYS A 319 0.89 -13.51 -5.20
CA LYS A 319 0.91 -13.14 -3.78
C LYS A 319 0.15 -11.84 -3.49
N LEU A 320 0.28 -10.84 -4.37
CA LEU A 320 -0.45 -9.58 -4.22
C LEU A 320 -1.96 -9.78 -4.35
N GLU A 321 -2.43 -10.63 -5.26
CA GLU A 321 -3.86 -10.98 -5.39
C GLU A 321 -4.39 -11.67 -4.13
N ILE A 322 -3.67 -12.67 -3.62
CA ILE A 322 -4.04 -13.35 -2.35
C ILE A 322 -4.07 -12.36 -1.19
N SER A 323 -3.15 -11.39 -1.18
CA SER A 323 -3.09 -10.38 -0.11
C SER A 323 -4.33 -9.48 -0.07
N VAL A 324 -4.91 -9.15 -1.23
CA VAL A 324 -6.16 -8.37 -1.31
C VAL A 324 -7.33 -9.14 -0.69
N GLU A 325 -7.45 -10.44 -0.98
CA GLU A 325 -8.49 -11.29 -0.37
C GLU A 325 -8.31 -11.40 1.15
N THR A 326 -7.08 -11.60 1.62
CA THR A 326 -6.76 -11.64 3.06
C THR A 326 -7.09 -10.31 3.73
N GLU A 327 -6.82 -9.16 3.09
CA GLU A 327 -7.17 -7.83 3.62
C GLU A 327 -8.68 -7.67 3.82
N ILE A 328 -9.49 -8.15 2.86
CA ILE A 328 -10.95 -8.14 2.97
C ILE A 328 -11.40 -9.03 4.14
N GLN A 329 -10.82 -10.22 4.30
CA GLN A 329 -11.17 -11.11 5.41
C GLN A 329 -10.81 -10.50 6.77
N ILE A 330 -9.63 -9.89 6.89
CA ILE A 330 -9.21 -9.17 8.10
C ILE A 330 -10.19 -8.03 8.40
N ASN A 331 -10.55 -7.21 7.40
CA ASN A 331 -11.49 -6.12 7.59
C ASN A 331 -12.88 -6.64 8.01
N SER A 332 -13.37 -7.72 7.40
CA SER A 332 -14.63 -8.35 7.81
C SER A 332 -14.58 -8.83 9.27
N ALA A 333 -13.48 -9.43 9.71
CA ALA A 333 -13.30 -9.85 11.11
C ALA A 333 -13.24 -8.66 12.08
N ARG A 334 -12.74 -7.50 11.64
CA ARG A 334 -12.77 -6.25 12.43
C ARG A 334 -14.19 -5.70 12.58
N GLU A 335 -15.02 -5.78 11.53
CA GLU A 335 -16.42 -5.37 11.57
C GLU A 335 -17.26 -6.19 12.57
N GLU A 336 -16.87 -7.43 12.89
CA GLU A 336 -17.52 -8.23 13.95
C GLU A 336 -17.42 -7.57 15.34
N TYR A 337 -16.45 -6.67 15.55
CA TYR A 337 -16.29 -5.87 16.76
C TYR A 337 -16.97 -4.49 16.66
N ARG A 338 -17.53 -4.15 15.50
CA ARG A 338 -18.32 -2.95 15.21
C ARG A 338 -19.86 -3.17 15.14
N PRO A 339 -20.54 -4.06 15.91
CA PRO A 339 -22.00 -3.97 16.00
C PRO A 339 -22.42 -2.61 16.56
N GLY A 340 -23.65 -2.17 16.28
CA GLY A 340 -24.17 -0.84 16.67
C GLY A 340 -24.14 -0.49 18.17
N GLU A 341 -23.75 -1.40 19.07
CA GLU A 341 -23.33 -1.11 20.45
C GLU A 341 -21.86 -1.49 20.67
N SER A 342 -20.95 -0.97 19.84
CA SER A 342 -19.54 -1.33 19.98
C SER A 342 -18.97 -0.72 21.26
N VAL A 343 -17.96 -1.38 21.83
CA VAL A 343 -17.18 -0.84 22.95
C VAL A 343 -16.63 0.55 22.60
N ALA A 344 -16.26 0.75 21.33
CA ALA A 344 -15.71 1.99 20.82
C ALA A 344 -16.75 3.12 20.77
N THR A 345 -17.95 2.86 20.26
CA THR A 345 -19.07 3.82 20.26
C THR A 345 -19.38 4.27 21.69
N ARG A 346 -19.45 3.29 22.61
CA ARG A 346 -19.68 3.57 24.04
C ARG A 346 -18.56 4.42 24.64
N GLY A 347 -17.30 4.09 24.35
CA GLY A 347 -16.15 4.85 24.82
C GLY A 347 -16.14 6.29 24.29
N SER A 348 -16.48 6.49 23.02
CA SER A 348 -16.58 7.82 22.41
C SER A 348 -17.63 8.68 23.15
N ILE A 349 -18.85 8.15 23.37
CA ILE A 349 -19.90 8.84 24.14
C ILE A 349 -19.44 9.21 25.53
N LEU A 350 -18.79 8.28 26.24
CA LEU A 350 -18.29 8.51 27.59
C LEU A 350 -17.25 9.64 27.64
N TYR A 351 -16.30 9.66 26.70
CA TYR A 351 -15.30 10.71 26.62
C TYR A 351 -15.93 12.09 26.33
N PHE A 352 -16.79 12.16 25.31
CA PHE A 352 -17.43 13.43 24.96
C PHE A 352 -18.35 13.93 26.06
N LEU A 353 -19.06 13.04 26.77
CA LEU A 353 -19.84 13.45 27.94
C LEU A 353 -18.97 14.07 29.04
N ILE A 354 -17.83 13.45 29.38
CA ILE A 354 -16.93 13.99 30.43
C ILE A 354 -16.37 15.36 30.02
N THR A 355 -16.03 15.52 28.73
CA THR A 355 -15.51 16.80 28.23
C THR A 355 -16.59 17.87 28.10
N GLU A 356 -17.82 17.50 27.78
CA GLU A 356 -19.00 18.40 27.77
C GLU A 356 -19.31 18.92 29.18
N MET A 357 -19.00 18.18 30.25
CA MET A 357 -19.18 18.67 31.64
C MET A 357 -18.37 19.93 31.94
N ARG A 358 -17.31 20.24 31.17
CA ARG A 358 -16.61 21.53 31.24
C ARG A 358 -17.55 22.72 31.02
N LEU A 359 -18.61 22.56 30.23
CA LEU A 359 -19.62 23.61 30.00
C LEU A 359 -20.44 23.93 31.25
N VAL A 360 -20.55 22.97 32.19
CA VAL A 360 -21.22 23.17 33.48
C VAL A 360 -20.26 23.87 34.45
N ASN A 361 -19.01 23.40 34.52
CA ASN A 361 -17.98 24.03 35.33
C ASN A 361 -16.60 23.89 34.67
N GLU A 362 -15.89 25.00 34.53
CA GLU A 362 -14.58 25.04 33.86
C GLU A 362 -13.52 24.15 34.52
N MET A 363 -13.69 23.77 35.79
CA MET A 363 -12.80 22.86 36.51
C MET A 363 -12.90 21.41 36.05
N TYR A 364 -14.01 21.01 35.39
CA TYR A 364 -14.23 19.65 34.91
C TYR A 364 -13.47 19.38 33.62
N GLN A 365 -12.14 19.39 33.71
CA GLN A 365 -11.25 19.12 32.58
C GLN A 365 -10.66 17.73 32.71
N THR A 366 -10.88 16.92 31.68
CA THR A 366 -10.23 15.61 31.54
C THR A 366 -9.50 15.57 30.21
N SER A 367 -8.23 15.14 30.24
CA SER A 367 -7.45 14.97 29.02
C SER A 367 -7.82 13.67 28.30
N LEU A 368 -7.75 13.67 26.96
CA LEU A 368 -7.95 12.45 26.16
C LEU A 368 -6.99 11.34 26.60
N ARG A 369 -5.71 11.66 26.85
CA ARG A 369 -4.71 10.71 27.32
C ARG A 369 -5.15 9.98 28.60
N GLN A 370 -5.72 10.71 29.56
CA GLN A 370 -6.20 10.14 30.81
C GLN A 370 -7.40 9.21 30.58
N PHE A 371 -8.33 9.61 29.72
CA PHE A 371 -9.46 8.77 29.33
C PHE A 371 -8.99 7.48 28.63
N LEU A 372 -8.07 7.58 27.67
CA LEU A 372 -7.51 6.42 26.98
C LEU A 372 -6.84 5.44 27.95
N GLY A 373 -6.15 5.93 28.98
CA GLY A 373 -5.60 5.07 30.03
C GLY A 373 -6.67 4.33 30.85
N LEU A 374 -7.81 4.97 31.13
CA LEU A 374 -8.96 4.31 31.79
C LEU A 374 -9.64 3.28 30.88
N PHE A 375 -9.72 3.59 29.58
CA PHE A 375 -10.26 2.69 28.57
C PHE A 375 -9.44 1.41 28.47
N ASP A 376 -8.11 1.52 28.31
CA ASP A 376 -7.18 0.38 28.25
C ASP A 376 -7.25 -0.45 29.54
N LEU A 377 -7.34 0.20 30.71
CA LEU A 377 -7.50 -0.47 32.00
C LEU A 377 -8.83 -1.24 32.10
N SER A 378 -9.91 -0.67 31.56
CA SER A 378 -11.24 -1.29 31.56
C SER A 378 -11.28 -2.52 30.66
N LEU A 379 -10.58 -2.50 29.52
CA LEU A 379 -10.38 -3.66 28.67
C LEU A 379 -9.60 -4.77 29.40
N ALA A 380 -8.57 -4.41 30.16
CA ALA A 380 -7.74 -5.36 30.89
C ALA A 380 -8.50 -6.07 32.03
N ARG A 381 -9.25 -5.29 32.81
CA ARG A 381 -9.85 -5.74 34.09
C ARG A 381 -11.26 -6.32 33.96
N SER A 382 -11.96 -6.02 32.88
CA SER A 382 -13.31 -6.55 32.64
C SER A 382 -13.32 -8.08 32.53
N VAL A 383 -14.44 -8.68 32.92
CA VAL A 383 -14.61 -10.15 32.93
C VAL A 383 -14.44 -10.71 31.51
N LYS A 384 -13.49 -11.65 31.37
CA LYS A 384 -13.20 -12.34 30.10
C LYS A 384 -14.31 -13.34 29.77
N SER A 385 -14.58 -13.54 28.48
CA SER A 385 -15.55 -14.51 27.99
C SER A 385 -15.12 -15.02 26.61
N PRO A 386 -15.29 -16.33 26.31
CA PRO A 386 -14.99 -16.87 24.99
C PRO A 386 -16.02 -16.47 23.92
N ILE A 387 -17.21 -16.01 24.34
CA ILE A 387 -18.26 -15.54 23.44
C ILE A 387 -18.07 -14.03 23.23
N THR A 388 -17.79 -13.62 21.99
CA THR A 388 -17.51 -12.22 21.63
C THR A 388 -18.60 -11.26 22.10
N SER A 389 -19.88 -11.57 21.87
CA SER A 389 -21.00 -10.71 22.29
C SER A 389 -21.06 -10.54 23.81
N LYS A 390 -20.81 -11.61 24.58
CA LYS A 390 -20.79 -11.55 26.05
C LYS A 390 -19.56 -10.80 26.56
N ARG A 391 -18.41 -10.97 25.90
CA ARG A 391 -17.18 -10.22 26.19
C ARG A 391 -17.40 -8.72 25.99
N ILE A 392 -18.01 -8.32 24.87
CA ILE A 392 -18.35 -6.93 24.56
C ILE A 392 -19.26 -6.33 25.65
N ALA A 393 -20.33 -7.04 26.04
CA ALA A 393 -21.23 -6.59 27.10
C ALA A 393 -20.50 -6.38 28.44
N ASN A 394 -19.65 -7.33 28.85
CA ASN A 394 -18.87 -7.22 30.09
C ASN A 394 -17.91 -6.02 30.07
N ILE A 395 -17.27 -5.74 28.92
CA ILE A 395 -16.38 -4.58 28.76
C ILE A 395 -17.20 -3.30 28.90
N ILE A 396 -18.32 -3.19 28.19
CA ILE A 396 -19.18 -2.01 28.19
C ILE A 396 -19.65 -1.69 29.61
N GLU A 397 -20.13 -2.68 30.35
CA GLU A 397 -20.61 -2.50 31.72
C GLU A 397 -19.48 -2.04 32.66
N HIS A 398 -18.35 -2.74 32.64
CA HIS A 398 -17.21 -2.41 33.50
C HIS A 398 -16.62 -1.03 33.18
N MET A 399 -16.44 -0.72 31.89
CA MET A 399 -15.93 0.57 31.43
C MET A 399 -16.87 1.71 31.81
N THR A 400 -18.18 1.54 31.60
CA THR A 400 -19.17 2.57 31.96
C THR A 400 -19.10 2.88 33.45
N TYR A 401 -19.00 1.84 34.29
CA TYR A 401 -18.89 2.01 35.74
C TYR A 401 -17.56 2.65 36.18
N GLU A 402 -16.42 2.19 35.65
CA GLU A 402 -15.11 2.77 35.99
C GLU A 402 -14.99 4.23 35.56
N VAL A 403 -15.47 4.57 34.37
CA VAL A 403 -15.49 5.95 33.88
C VAL A 403 -16.44 6.81 34.71
N PHE A 404 -17.63 6.31 35.04
CA PHE A 404 -18.56 7.00 35.95
C PHE A 404 -17.91 7.28 37.31
N LYS A 405 -17.28 6.26 37.91
CA LYS A 405 -16.59 6.37 39.20
C LYS A 405 -15.44 7.38 39.14
N TYR A 406 -14.68 7.38 38.04
CA TYR A 406 -13.62 8.36 37.82
C TYR A 406 -14.17 9.78 37.74
N ALA A 407 -15.18 10.02 36.90
CA ALA A 407 -15.79 11.34 36.73
C ALA A 407 -16.44 11.83 38.03
N ALA A 408 -17.24 10.99 38.70
CA ALA A 408 -17.96 11.34 39.92
C ALA A 408 -17.04 11.72 41.10
N ARG A 409 -15.76 11.32 41.09
CA ARG A 409 -14.77 11.77 42.09
C ARG A 409 -14.35 13.22 41.92
N GLY A 410 -14.38 13.74 40.70
CA GLY A 410 -14.00 15.12 40.38
C GLY A 410 -15.18 16.10 40.33
N LEU A 411 -16.42 15.59 40.27
CA LEU A 411 -17.64 16.40 40.23
C LEU A 411 -18.10 16.84 41.63
N TYR A 412 -18.65 18.05 41.71
CA TYR A 412 -19.38 18.50 42.91
C TYR A 412 -20.66 17.69 43.09
N GLU A 413 -21.10 17.50 44.34
CA GLU A 413 -22.29 16.69 44.66
C GLU A 413 -23.54 17.13 43.89
N GLU A 414 -23.74 18.44 43.73
CA GLU A 414 -24.85 19.03 42.97
C GLU A 414 -24.87 18.59 41.49
N HIS A 415 -23.71 18.36 40.88
CA HIS A 415 -23.57 18.01 39.46
C HIS A 415 -23.51 16.50 39.21
N LYS A 416 -23.41 15.67 40.24
CA LYS A 416 -23.35 14.20 40.07
C LYS A 416 -24.65 13.64 39.52
N PHE A 417 -25.79 14.14 39.98
CA PHE A 417 -27.09 13.72 39.45
C PHE A 417 -27.25 14.13 37.98
N LEU A 418 -26.87 15.37 37.64
CA LEU A 418 -26.86 15.86 36.26
C LEU A 418 -26.01 14.96 35.35
N PHE A 419 -24.79 14.64 35.76
CA PHE A 419 -23.91 13.74 35.00
C PHE A 419 -24.53 12.35 34.81
N THR A 420 -25.15 11.81 35.87
CA THR A 420 -25.80 10.48 35.83
C THR A 420 -26.98 10.49 34.85
N LEU A 421 -27.82 11.53 34.90
CA LEU A 421 -28.95 11.70 33.99
C LEU A 421 -28.49 11.84 32.53
N LEU A 422 -27.50 12.70 32.27
CA LEU A 422 -26.93 12.89 30.94
C LEU A 422 -26.28 11.61 30.40
N LEU A 423 -25.59 10.84 31.26
CA LEU A 423 -25.01 9.56 30.90
C LEU A 423 -26.09 8.58 30.41
N THR A 424 -27.17 8.42 31.17
CA THR A 424 -28.28 7.53 30.80
C THR A 424 -28.95 8.00 29.50
N LEU A 425 -29.23 9.29 29.38
CA LEU A 425 -29.91 9.85 28.20
C LEU A 425 -29.05 9.72 26.94
N LYS A 426 -27.76 10.06 26.98
CA LYS A 426 -26.86 9.93 25.81
C LYS A 426 -26.74 8.47 25.35
N ILE A 427 -26.71 7.54 26.29
CA ILE A 427 -26.72 6.10 26.02
C ILE A 427 -28.03 5.67 25.34
N ASP A 428 -29.18 6.11 25.86
CA ASP A 428 -30.48 5.69 25.34
C ASP A 428 -30.83 6.38 24.00
N ILE A 429 -30.35 7.60 23.77
CA ILE A 429 -30.41 8.28 22.47
C ILE A 429 -29.62 7.47 21.43
N GLN A 430 -28.41 7.03 21.76
CA GLN A 430 -27.62 6.21 20.84
C GLN A 430 -28.29 4.85 20.55
N ARG A 431 -28.98 4.28 21.53
CA ARG A 431 -29.79 3.05 21.36
C ARG A 431 -31.10 3.26 20.61
N ASN A 432 -31.40 4.48 20.17
CA ASN A 432 -32.67 4.88 19.58
C ASN A 432 -33.89 4.57 20.48
N ARG A 433 -33.69 4.48 21.81
CA ARG A 433 -34.78 4.31 22.77
C ARG A 433 -35.45 5.64 23.11
N VAL A 434 -34.68 6.73 23.03
CA VAL A 434 -35.15 8.10 23.19
C VAL A 434 -34.86 8.84 21.90
N LYS A 435 -35.87 9.45 21.29
CA LYS A 435 -35.67 10.28 20.11
C LYS A 435 -35.01 11.59 20.52
N HIS A 436 -34.20 12.16 19.62
CA HIS A 436 -33.57 13.45 19.88
C HIS A 436 -34.60 14.56 20.18
N GLU A 437 -35.76 14.50 19.53
CA GLU A 437 -36.88 15.42 19.78
C GLU A 437 -37.41 15.31 21.22
N GLU A 438 -37.63 14.09 21.73
CA GLU A 438 -38.10 13.86 23.11
C GLU A 438 -37.10 14.38 24.14
N PHE A 439 -35.81 14.19 23.88
CA PHE A 439 -34.74 14.77 24.69
C PHE A 439 -34.76 16.31 24.68
N LEU A 440 -34.97 16.91 23.50
CA LEU A 440 -35.10 18.37 23.38
C LEU A 440 -36.34 18.88 24.12
N THR A 441 -37.47 18.17 24.05
CA THR A 441 -38.68 18.49 24.81
C THR A 441 -38.42 18.46 26.31
N LEU A 442 -37.74 17.44 26.82
CA LEU A 442 -37.36 17.34 28.24
C LEU A 442 -36.54 18.54 28.71
N ILE A 443 -35.59 19.00 27.90
CA ILE A 443 -34.70 20.12 28.26
C ILE A 443 -35.37 21.49 28.07
N LYS A 444 -36.14 21.67 26.99
CA LYS A 444 -36.73 22.97 26.63
C LYS A 444 -38.10 23.21 27.28
N GLY A 445 -38.74 22.17 27.80
CA GLY A 445 -40.04 22.26 28.48
C GLY A 445 -41.18 22.72 27.56
N GLN A 446 -41.18 22.29 26.30
CA GLN A 446 -42.27 22.56 25.36
C GLN A 446 -43.41 21.55 25.47
#